data_AF-A0A0L0FGK0-F1
#
_entry.id   AF-A0A0L0FGK0-F1
#
_cell.length_a   1.000
_cell.length_b   1.000
_cell.length_c   1.000
_cell.angle_alpha   90.00
_cell.angle_beta   90.00
_cell.angle_gamma   90.00
#
_symmetry.space_group_name_H-M   'P 1'
#
loop_
_entity.id
_entity.type
_entity.pdbx_description
1 polymer ?
#
loop_
_entity_poly.entity_id
_entity_poly.type
_entity_poly.pdbx_seq_one_letter_code
_entity_poly.pdbx_strand_id
1 'polypeptide(L)'
;REALLQRLSAQCGEQMQAYEDCVVSNPNSWSKDCAKLEENLSNCTDKSDGAVFQVRTACEKSLAAYRECVEKNNSEPDVCEMEVTAFVDCANNFLFEKEKDAAAE
;
A
#
# COMPACT_ATOMS: atom_id res chain seq x y z
N ARG A 1 -4.01 -17.16 10.76
CA ARG A 1 -4.98 -16.55 9.83
C ARG A 1 -4.99 -15.01 9.85
N GLU A 2 -4.19 -14.33 10.66
CA GLU A 2 -4.07 -12.85 10.63
C GLU A 2 -2.61 -12.39 10.79
N ALA A 3 -1.64 -13.29 10.64
CA ALA A 3 -0.28 -13.07 11.12
C ALA A 3 0.46 -11.98 10.33
N LEU A 4 0.23 -11.85 9.02
CA LEU A 4 0.93 -10.88 8.19
C LEU A 4 0.47 -9.45 8.51
N LEU A 5 -0.83 -9.18 8.43
CA LEU A 5 -1.38 -7.86 8.73
C LEU A 5 -1.16 -7.48 10.19
N GLN A 6 -1.27 -8.42 11.14
CA GLN A 6 -0.94 -8.13 12.53
C GLN A 6 0.54 -7.89 12.76
N ARG A 7 1.45 -8.61 12.09
CA ARG A 7 2.90 -8.33 12.18
C ARG A 7 3.25 -7.00 11.54
N LEU A 8 2.70 -6.69 10.37
CA LEU A 8 2.90 -5.40 9.71
C LEU A 8 2.34 -4.26 10.54
N SER A 9 1.15 -4.41 11.12
CA SER A 9 0.58 -3.43 12.04
C SER A 9 1.41 -3.29 13.32
N ALA A 10 1.94 -4.40 13.88
CA ALA A 10 2.76 -4.36 15.08
C ALA A 10 4.18 -3.81 14.84
N GLN A 11 4.78 -4.05 13.69
CA GLN A 11 6.16 -3.63 13.36
C GLN A 11 6.22 -2.29 12.62
N CYS A 12 5.22 -2.02 11.77
CA CYS A 12 5.18 -0.87 10.87
C CYS A 12 3.98 0.05 11.09
N GLY A 13 3.18 -0.17 12.15
CA GLY A 13 2.00 0.65 12.45
C GLY A 13 2.35 2.13 12.65
N GLU A 14 3.48 2.42 13.26
CA GLU A 14 3.94 3.81 13.48
C GLU A 14 4.25 4.51 12.14
N GLN A 15 4.87 3.80 11.18
CA GLN A 15 5.15 4.31 9.84
C GLN A 15 3.88 4.40 8.98
N MET A 16 2.93 3.48 9.14
CA MET A 16 1.61 3.55 8.48
C MET A 16 0.85 4.79 8.93
N GLN A 17 0.75 4.97 10.24
CA GLN A 17 -0.02 6.06 10.83
C GLN A 17 0.60 7.43 10.51
N ALA A 18 1.93 7.55 10.58
CA ALA A 18 2.62 8.79 10.20
C ALA A 18 2.41 9.15 8.72
N TYR A 19 2.38 8.15 7.82
CA TYR A 19 2.09 8.37 6.41
C TYR A 19 0.64 8.81 6.19
N GLU A 20 -0.33 8.14 6.82
CA GLU A 20 -1.74 8.54 6.79
C GLU A 20 -1.96 9.97 7.30
N ASP A 21 -1.41 10.30 8.47
CA ASP A 21 -1.53 11.64 9.06
C ASP A 21 -0.96 12.72 8.13
N CYS A 22 0.13 12.41 7.42
CA CYS A 22 0.72 13.32 6.45
C CYS A 22 -0.16 13.51 5.22
N VAL A 23 -0.75 12.43 4.69
CA VAL A 23 -1.65 12.48 3.52
C VAL A 23 -2.90 13.29 3.85
N VAL A 24 -3.50 13.04 5.02
CA VAL A 24 -4.68 13.79 5.50
C VAL A 24 -4.36 15.27 5.73
N SER A 25 -3.15 15.57 6.22
CA SER A 25 -2.73 16.96 6.46
C SER A 25 -2.35 17.72 5.18
N ASN A 26 -1.96 17.01 4.11
CA ASN A 26 -1.47 17.61 2.87
C ASN A 26 -2.21 17.07 1.63
N PRO A 27 -3.54 17.18 1.55
CA PRO A 27 -4.33 16.47 0.52
C PRO A 27 -3.96 16.86 -0.92
N ASN A 28 -3.44 18.06 -1.16
CA ASN A 28 -3.08 18.56 -2.50
C ASN A 28 -1.60 18.34 -2.88
N SER A 29 -0.76 17.92 -1.94
CA SER A 29 0.70 17.86 -2.13
C SER A 29 1.38 16.68 -1.44
N TRP A 30 0.61 15.77 -0.84
CA TRP A 30 1.11 14.62 -0.10
C TRP A 30 2.01 13.71 -0.94
N SER A 31 1.76 13.57 -2.25
CA SER A 31 2.61 12.76 -3.14
C SER A 31 4.08 13.22 -3.08
N LYS A 32 4.31 14.51 -2.88
CA LYS A 32 5.65 15.08 -2.70
C LYS A 32 6.03 15.24 -1.23
N ASP A 33 5.14 15.79 -0.41
CA ASP A 33 5.43 16.14 0.98
C ASP A 33 5.55 14.91 1.88
N CYS A 34 4.85 13.83 1.55
CA CYS A 34 4.83 12.57 2.28
C CYS A 34 5.66 11.48 1.60
N ALA A 35 6.35 11.75 0.49
CA ALA A 35 7.18 10.77 -0.23
C ALA A 35 8.23 10.09 0.68
N LYS A 36 8.78 10.85 1.63
CA LYS A 36 9.75 10.33 2.63
C LYS A 36 9.10 9.32 3.59
N LEU A 37 7.85 9.57 3.97
CA LEU A 37 7.09 8.67 4.84
C LEU A 37 6.61 7.44 4.05
N GLU A 38 6.27 7.61 2.77
CA GLU A 38 6.00 6.49 1.85
C GLU A 38 7.21 5.55 1.76
N GLU A 39 8.42 6.10 1.56
CA GLU A 39 9.67 5.34 1.50
C GLU A 39 9.98 4.63 2.83
N ASN A 40 9.77 5.31 3.96
CA ASN A 40 9.96 4.71 5.29
C ASN A 40 9.00 3.56 5.55
N LEU A 41 7.73 3.72 5.17
CA LEU A 41 6.72 2.70 5.26
C LEU A 41 7.07 1.51 4.36
N SER A 42 7.45 1.74 3.10
CA SER A 42 7.95 0.69 2.20
C SER A 42 9.12 -0.08 2.80
N ASN A 43 10.15 0.62 3.26
CA ASN A 43 11.33 -0.02 3.88
C ASN A 43 10.98 -0.84 5.12
N CYS A 44 10.01 -0.40 5.94
CA CYS A 44 9.57 -1.17 7.10
C CYS A 44 8.85 -2.45 6.68
N THR A 45 7.97 -2.34 5.69
CA THR A 45 7.19 -3.47 5.19
C THR A 45 8.03 -4.51 4.44
N ASP A 46 9.07 -4.06 3.71
CA ASP A 46 10.03 -4.93 3.02
C ASP A 46 10.85 -5.77 4.01
N LYS A 47 11.18 -5.19 5.19
CA LYS A 47 11.95 -5.87 6.24
C LYS A 47 11.13 -6.86 7.08
N SER A 48 9.81 -6.74 7.10
CA SER A 48 8.97 -7.47 8.06
C SER A 48 8.47 -8.83 7.54
N ASP A 49 8.20 -8.98 6.24
CA ASP A 49 7.80 -10.30 5.68
C ASP A 49 7.93 -10.40 4.15
N GLY A 50 8.47 -9.38 3.44
CA GLY A 50 8.62 -9.37 1.98
C GLY A 50 7.30 -9.44 1.17
N ALA A 51 6.17 -9.78 1.79
CA ALA A 51 4.87 -9.89 1.14
C ALA A 51 4.36 -8.55 0.61
N VAL A 52 4.66 -7.43 1.27
CA VAL A 52 4.30 -6.09 0.78
C VAL A 52 5.11 -5.73 -0.46
N PHE A 53 6.42 -6.05 -0.47
CA PHE A 53 7.24 -5.96 -1.67
C PHE A 53 6.63 -6.79 -2.80
N GLN A 54 6.29 -8.05 -2.51
CA GLN A 54 5.74 -8.96 -3.50
C GLN A 54 4.37 -8.51 -4.02
N VAL A 55 3.50 -7.96 -3.17
CA VAL A 55 2.23 -7.34 -3.59
C VAL A 55 2.52 -6.13 -4.48
N ARG A 56 3.43 -5.24 -4.08
CA ARG A 56 3.81 -4.07 -4.89
C ARG A 56 4.35 -4.47 -6.25
N THR A 57 5.18 -5.50 -6.34
CA THR A 57 5.71 -6.02 -7.61
C THR A 57 4.64 -6.74 -8.42
N ALA A 58 3.84 -7.61 -7.80
CA ALA A 58 2.80 -8.37 -8.50
C ALA A 58 1.66 -7.48 -9.01
N CYS A 59 1.35 -6.41 -8.27
CA CYS A 59 0.27 -5.48 -8.56
C CYS A 59 0.77 -4.11 -9.04
N GLU A 60 2.02 -4.05 -9.55
CA GLU A 60 2.67 -2.80 -9.98
C GLU A 60 1.83 -2.03 -10.99
N LYS A 61 1.17 -2.71 -11.92
CA LYS A 61 0.32 -2.07 -12.94
C LYS A 61 -0.86 -1.33 -12.34
N SER A 62 -1.60 -1.96 -11.43
CA SER A 62 -2.75 -1.34 -10.77
C SER A 62 -2.29 -0.22 -9.83
N LEU A 63 -1.16 -0.42 -9.14
CA LEU A 63 -0.56 0.60 -8.28
C LEU A 63 -0.11 1.83 -9.08
N ALA A 64 0.53 1.62 -10.24
CA ALA A 64 0.94 2.71 -11.12
C ALA A 64 -0.25 3.50 -11.66
N ALA A 65 -1.33 2.81 -12.07
CA ALA A 65 -2.56 3.47 -12.52
C ALA A 65 -3.19 4.34 -11.43
N TYR A 66 -3.24 3.83 -10.18
CA TYR A 66 -3.72 4.60 -9.04
C TYR A 66 -2.85 5.82 -8.76
N ARG A 67 -1.52 5.65 -8.74
CA ARG A 67 -0.58 6.77 -8.53
C ARG A 67 -0.70 7.83 -9.63
N GLU A 68 -0.84 7.41 -10.89
CA GLU A 68 -1.01 8.33 -12.02
C GLU A 68 -2.34 9.09 -11.93
N CYS A 69 -3.43 8.42 -11.54
CA CYS A 69 -4.72 9.07 -11.34
C CYS A 69 -4.65 10.11 -10.23
N VAL A 70 -4.08 9.74 -9.08
CA VAL A 70 -3.89 10.63 -7.94
C VAL A 70 -3.02 11.82 -8.30
N GLU A 71 -1.92 11.60 -9.03
CA GLU A 71 -1.02 12.68 -9.42
C GLU A 71 -1.75 13.73 -10.27
N LYS A 72 -2.60 13.27 -11.20
CA LYS A 72 -3.42 14.14 -12.05
C LYS A 72 -4.59 14.80 -11.31
N ASN A 73 -5.12 14.16 -10.28
CA ASN A 73 -6.31 14.59 -9.54
C ASN A 73 -5.99 14.86 -8.06
N ASN A 74 -4.85 15.50 -7.76
CA ASN A 74 -4.40 15.73 -6.39
C ASN A 74 -5.45 16.44 -5.50
N SER A 75 -6.30 17.28 -6.08
CA SER A 75 -7.36 17.99 -5.35
C SER A 75 -8.65 17.20 -5.16
N GLU A 76 -8.85 16.13 -5.94
CA GLU A 76 -10.07 15.31 -5.94
C GLU A 76 -9.69 13.81 -6.04
N PRO A 77 -8.99 13.25 -5.04
CA PRO A 77 -8.53 11.85 -5.11
C PRO A 77 -9.67 10.82 -5.16
N ASP A 78 -10.89 11.18 -4.74
CA ASP A 78 -12.08 10.33 -4.83
C ASP A 78 -12.42 9.90 -6.27
N VAL A 79 -12.00 10.66 -7.28
CA VAL A 79 -12.21 10.26 -8.70
C VAL A 79 -11.39 9.02 -9.09
N CYS A 80 -10.39 8.67 -8.28
CA CYS A 80 -9.51 7.52 -8.47
C CYS A 80 -9.99 6.25 -7.76
N GLU A 81 -11.27 6.21 -7.37
CA GLU A 81 -11.89 5.07 -6.68
C GLU A 81 -11.77 3.76 -7.50
N MET A 82 -11.86 3.84 -8.83
CA MET A 82 -11.71 2.68 -9.70
C MET A 82 -10.28 2.12 -9.66
N GLU A 83 -9.28 2.99 -9.75
CA GLU A 83 -7.88 2.62 -9.77
C GLU A 83 -7.42 2.07 -8.40
N VAL A 84 -7.87 2.66 -7.30
CA VAL A 84 -7.57 2.13 -5.96
C VAL A 84 -8.25 0.79 -5.73
N THR A 85 -9.49 0.62 -6.19
CA THR A 85 -10.21 -0.67 -6.10
C THR A 85 -9.47 -1.76 -6.87
N ALA A 86 -9.02 -1.46 -8.10
CA ALA A 86 -8.25 -2.40 -8.91
C ALA A 86 -6.91 -2.81 -8.26
N PHE A 87 -6.27 -1.90 -7.51
CA PHE A 87 -5.07 -2.22 -6.73
C PHE A 87 -5.39 -3.11 -5.53
N VAL A 88 -6.43 -2.77 -4.76
CA VAL A 88 -6.86 -3.54 -3.59
C VAL A 88 -7.30 -4.96 -3.98
N ASP A 89 -8.04 -5.12 -5.07
CA ASP A 89 -8.45 -6.43 -5.58
C ASP A 89 -7.25 -7.29 -5.96
N CYS A 90 -6.25 -6.72 -6.62
CA CYS A 90 -5.01 -7.43 -6.94
C CYS A 90 -4.26 -7.85 -5.68
N ALA A 91 -4.11 -6.94 -4.71
CA ALA A 91 -3.42 -7.21 -3.45
C ALA A 91 -4.12 -8.35 -2.67
N ASN A 92 -5.45 -8.30 -2.57
CA ASN A 92 -6.24 -9.34 -1.92
C ASN A 92 -6.07 -10.70 -2.60
N ASN A 93 -6.13 -10.75 -3.94
CA ASN A 93 -5.97 -11.99 -4.68
C ASN A 93 -4.55 -12.57 -4.51
N PHE A 94 -3.52 -11.73 -4.57
CA PHE A 94 -2.14 -12.16 -4.34
C PHE A 94 -1.94 -12.73 -2.94
N LEU A 95 -2.45 -12.04 -1.91
CA LEU A 95 -2.36 -12.49 -0.52
C LEU A 95 -3.13 -13.79 -0.31
N PHE A 96 -4.30 -13.94 -0.91
CA PHE A 96 -5.10 -15.16 -0.83
C PHE A 96 -4.39 -16.37 -1.46
N GLU A 97 -3.79 -16.19 -2.64
CA GLU A 97 -3.00 -17.25 -3.28
C GLU A 97 -1.77 -17.63 -2.43
N LYS A 98 -1.09 -16.64 -1.83
CA LYS A 98 0.03 -16.90 -0.91
C LYS A 98 -0.39 -17.66 0.35
N GLU A 99 -1.57 -17.39 0.90
CA GLU A 99 -2.10 -18.15 2.03
C GLU A 99 -2.43 -19.60 1.65
N LYS A 100 -2.89 -19.83 0.42
CA LYS A 100 -3.19 -21.17 -0.10
C LYS A 100 -1.92 -22.00 -0.27
N ASP A 101 -0.85 -21.40 -0.79
CA ASP A 101 0.46 -22.06 -0.92
C ASP A 101 1.04 -22.41 0.47
N ALA A 102 0.97 -21.50 1.42
CA ALA A 102 1.47 -21.72 2.79
C ALA A 102 0.66 -22.74 3.61
N ALA A 103 -0.58 -23.04 3.22
CA ALA A 103 -1.42 -24.07 3.85
C ALA A 103 -1.25 -25.46 3.21
N ALA A 104 -0.53 -25.55 2.08
CA ALA A 104 -0.25 -26.80 1.39
C ALA A 104 1.09 -27.44 1.80
N GLU A 105 1.89 -26.75 2.62
CA GLU A 105 3.16 -27.22 3.20
C GLU A 105 3.01 -27.73 4.65
#